data_AF-A0A925Y8G1-F1
#
_entry.id   AF-A0A925Y8G1-F1
#
_cell.length_a   1.000
_cell.length_b   1.000
_cell.length_c   1.000
_cell.angle_alpha   90.00
_cell.angle_beta   90.00
_cell.angle_gamma   90.00
#
_symmetry.space_group_name_H-M   'P 1'
#
loop_
_entity.id
_entity.type
_entity.pdbx_description
1 polymer ?
#
loop_
_entity_poly.entity_id
_entity_poly.type
_entity_poly.pdbx_seq_one_letter_code
_entity_poly.pdbx_strand_id
1 'polypeptide(L)'
;HLVPMGKHIVVTDGDQVKRGDQITEGPVSPEDLLEACGAQELQEHLVNEVQSVYRVQGVEINDKHIEVIIRQMLRKVKITDPGDADQYLWGDQVDRTNFKRANAAIVANGGKPAEAEPVLLGITKASLETDSFISAASFQDTTRVLTEAATLGKVDYLTGFKENVIMGHLIPAGSGFPCHRDSEFEFTVEEPEPIVAVKESINDDEDAATA
;
A
#
# COMPACT_ATOMS: atom_id res chain seq x y z
N HIS A 1 12.97 -7.84 -22.71
CA HIS A 1 13.22 -8.69 -21.52
C HIS A 1 14.49 -9.49 -21.74
N LEU A 2 15.45 -9.46 -20.82
CA LEU A 2 16.71 -10.21 -20.92
C LEU A 2 16.54 -11.57 -20.24
N VAL A 3 16.65 -12.66 -21.00
CA VAL A 3 16.60 -14.01 -20.43
C VAL A 3 18.00 -14.40 -19.94
N PRO A 4 18.18 -14.82 -18.67
CA PRO A 4 19.47 -15.30 -18.19
C PRO A 4 19.97 -16.50 -18.98
N MET A 5 21.27 -16.52 -19.32
CA MET A 5 21.93 -17.53 -20.18
C MET A 5 21.85 -18.99 -19.67
N GLY A 6 21.32 -19.22 -18.46
CA GLY A 6 21.17 -20.56 -17.86
C GLY A 6 19.73 -21.10 -17.81
N LYS A 7 18.71 -20.34 -18.26
CA LYS A 7 17.32 -20.83 -18.28
C LYS A 7 17.02 -21.56 -19.58
N HIS A 8 16.38 -22.72 -19.48
CA HIS A 8 15.87 -23.44 -20.64
C HIS A 8 14.66 -22.70 -21.23
N ILE A 9 14.69 -22.43 -22.53
CA ILE A 9 13.62 -21.74 -23.26
C ILE A 9 12.66 -22.81 -23.80
N VAL A 10 11.36 -22.63 -23.54
CA VAL A 10 10.31 -23.60 -23.89
C VAL A 10 9.74 -23.33 -25.28
N VAL A 11 9.88 -22.10 -25.78
CA VAL A 11 9.34 -21.65 -27.05
C VAL A 11 10.39 -21.71 -28.16
N THR A 12 9.93 -21.93 -29.39
CA THR A 12 10.78 -21.98 -30.59
C THR A 12 10.69 -20.68 -31.37
N ASP A 13 11.72 -20.39 -32.15
CA ASP A 13 11.68 -19.24 -33.07
C ASP A 13 10.55 -19.42 -34.10
N GLY A 14 9.67 -18.42 -34.19
CA GLY A 14 8.46 -18.45 -35.02
C GLY A 14 7.16 -18.84 -34.29
N ASP A 15 7.21 -19.24 -33.03
CA ASP A 15 6.00 -19.52 -32.24
C ASP A 15 5.22 -18.23 -31.92
N GLN A 16 3.89 -18.30 -32.02
CA GLN A 16 3.01 -17.21 -31.58
C GLN A 16 2.71 -17.35 -30.10
N VAL A 17 3.24 -16.43 -29.30
CA VAL A 17 3.01 -16.36 -27.85
C VAL A 17 2.06 -15.21 -27.51
N LYS A 18 1.19 -15.44 -26.54
CA LYS A 18 0.33 -14.42 -25.93
C LYS A 18 1.00 -13.85 -24.69
N ARG A 19 0.55 -12.65 -24.29
CA ARG A 19 0.98 -12.02 -23.04
C ARG A 19 0.59 -12.96 -21.89
N GLY A 20 1.59 -13.39 -21.10
CA GLY A 20 1.41 -14.35 -20.02
C GLY A 20 1.92 -15.76 -20.29
N ASP A 21 2.22 -16.10 -21.55
CA ASP A 21 2.73 -17.43 -21.86
C ASP A 21 4.14 -17.62 -21.29
N GLN A 22 4.39 -18.80 -20.75
CA GLN A 22 5.67 -19.12 -20.14
C GLN A 22 6.73 -19.38 -21.21
N ILE A 23 7.72 -18.49 -21.28
CA ILE A 23 8.82 -18.55 -22.27
C ILE A 23 9.99 -19.40 -21.74
N THR A 24 10.18 -19.44 -20.41
CA THR A 24 11.30 -20.15 -19.76
C THR A 24 10.80 -21.14 -18.72
N GLU A 25 11.50 -22.26 -18.55
CA GLU A 25 11.23 -23.22 -17.48
C GLU A 25 11.47 -22.62 -16.08
N GLY A 26 10.78 -23.18 -15.10
CA GLY A 26 10.90 -22.83 -13.68
C GLY A 26 9.61 -22.26 -13.07
N PRO A 27 9.68 -21.82 -11.80
CA PRO A 27 8.55 -21.21 -11.13
C PRO A 27 8.19 -19.87 -11.78
N VAL A 28 6.89 -19.59 -11.87
CA VAL A 28 6.37 -18.31 -12.34
C VAL A 28 6.56 -17.27 -11.25
N SER A 29 7.15 -16.13 -11.59
CA SER A 29 7.24 -14.99 -10.67
C SER A 29 5.88 -14.28 -10.59
N PRO A 30 5.32 -14.10 -9.38
CA PRO A 30 4.07 -13.34 -9.22
C PRO A 30 4.18 -11.89 -9.71
N GLU A 31 5.36 -11.28 -9.61
CA GLU A 31 5.60 -9.89 -10.06
C GLU A 31 5.59 -9.81 -11.59
N ASP A 32 6.29 -10.73 -12.26
CA ASP A 32 6.31 -10.80 -13.73
C ASP A 32 4.90 -11.11 -14.27
N LEU A 33 4.15 -11.97 -13.58
CA LEU A 33 2.77 -12.30 -13.94
C LEU A 33 1.84 -11.09 -13.74
N LEU A 34 2.06 -10.26 -12.73
CA LEU A 34 1.29 -9.03 -12.53
C LEU A 34 1.53 -8.03 -13.65
N GLU A 35 2.80 -7.84 -14.02
CA GLU A 35 3.21 -6.93 -15.10
C GLU A 35 2.72 -7.44 -16.47
N ALA A 36 2.74 -8.75 -16.70
CA ALA A 36 2.31 -9.36 -17.96
C ALA A 36 0.79 -9.54 -18.06
N CYS A 37 0.11 -10.16 -17.11
CA CYS A 37 -1.31 -10.49 -17.29
C CYS A 37 -2.24 -9.50 -16.59
N GLY A 38 -1.77 -8.87 -15.52
CA GLY A 38 -2.57 -7.99 -14.69
C GLY A 38 -3.06 -8.68 -13.41
N ALA A 39 -3.83 -7.93 -12.62
CA ALA A 39 -4.20 -8.33 -11.27
C ALA A 39 -5.18 -9.51 -11.20
N GLN A 40 -6.04 -9.69 -12.22
CA GLN A 40 -7.05 -10.75 -12.20
C GLN A 40 -6.41 -12.12 -12.40
N GLU A 41 -5.61 -12.28 -13.45
CA GLU A 41 -4.88 -13.51 -13.76
C GLU A 41 -3.90 -13.87 -12.64
N LEU A 42 -3.24 -12.88 -12.04
CA LEU A 42 -2.43 -13.11 -10.85
C LEU A 42 -3.27 -13.66 -9.68
N GLN A 43 -4.44 -13.08 -9.42
CA GLN A 43 -5.31 -13.54 -8.34
C GLN A 43 -5.76 -14.99 -8.57
N GLU A 44 -6.18 -15.34 -9.79
CA GLU A 44 -6.56 -16.71 -10.16
C GLU A 44 -5.39 -17.68 -9.99
N HIS A 45 -4.18 -17.28 -10.42
CA HIS A 45 -2.98 -18.08 -10.25
C HIS A 45 -2.68 -18.33 -8.76
N LEU A 46 -2.67 -17.29 -7.94
CA LEU A 46 -2.38 -17.40 -6.50
C LEU A 46 -3.42 -18.22 -5.75
N VAL A 47 -4.70 -18.08 -6.08
CA VAL A 47 -5.77 -18.91 -5.49
C VAL A 47 -5.52 -20.38 -5.82
N ASN A 48 -5.26 -20.71 -7.08
CA ASN A 48 -5.03 -22.09 -7.50
C ASN A 48 -3.79 -22.70 -6.84
N GLU A 49 -2.68 -21.96 -6.76
CA GLU A 49 -1.45 -22.44 -6.12
C GLU A 49 -1.67 -22.73 -4.63
N VAL A 50 -2.26 -21.80 -3.88
CA VAL A 50 -2.57 -22.00 -2.46
C VAL A 50 -3.55 -23.16 -2.26
N GLN A 51 -4.61 -23.22 -3.08
CA GLN A 51 -5.64 -24.24 -2.98
C GLN A 51 -5.09 -25.65 -3.28
N SER A 52 -4.12 -25.76 -4.20
CA SER A 52 -3.48 -27.04 -4.52
C SER A 52 -2.81 -27.67 -3.30
N VAL A 53 -2.15 -26.86 -2.46
CA VAL A 53 -1.46 -27.33 -1.25
C VAL A 53 -2.47 -27.80 -0.20
N TYR A 54 -3.56 -27.05 0.01
CA TYR A 54 -4.62 -27.45 0.94
C TYR A 54 -5.36 -28.72 0.49
N ARG A 55 -5.63 -28.85 -0.81
CA ARG A 55 -6.23 -30.06 -1.40
C ARG A 55 -5.36 -31.28 -1.19
N VAL A 56 -4.04 -31.17 -1.37
CA VAL A 56 -3.07 -32.26 -1.13
C VAL A 56 -3.08 -32.71 0.34
N GLN A 57 -3.35 -31.80 1.27
CA GLN A 57 -3.46 -32.11 2.70
C GLN A 57 -4.87 -32.58 3.12
N GLY A 58 -5.82 -32.67 2.18
CA GLY A 58 -7.21 -33.06 2.45
C GLY A 58 -8.01 -32.03 3.24
N VAL A 59 -7.57 -30.77 3.26
CA VAL A 59 -8.26 -29.68 3.95
C VAL A 59 -9.09 -28.89 2.94
N GLU A 60 -10.40 -28.81 3.18
CA GLU A 60 -11.30 -27.99 2.39
C GLU A 60 -11.33 -26.55 2.91
N ILE A 61 -10.98 -25.59 2.05
CA ILE A 61 -11.09 -24.16 2.31
C ILE A 61 -11.81 -23.49 1.14
N ASN A 62 -12.72 -22.56 1.45
CA ASN A 62 -13.42 -21.80 0.42
C ASN A 62 -12.52 -20.72 -0.17
N ASP A 63 -12.48 -20.65 -1.50
CA ASP A 63 -11.64 -19.72 -2.27
C ASP A 63 -11.84 -18.26 -1.83
N LYS A 64 -13.05 -17.87 -1.39
CA LYS A 64 -13.36 -16.52 -0.88
C LYS A 64 -12.40 -16.05 0.22
N HIS A 65 -11.94 -16.97 1.09
CA HIS A 65 -11.01 -16.60 2.15
C HIS A 65 -9.64 -16.22 1.59
N ILE A 66 -9.17 -16.96 0.60
CA ILE A 66 -7.87 -16.74 -0.07
C ILE A 66 -7.95 -15.45 -0.89
N GLU A 67 -9.04 -15.24 -1.63
CA GLU A 67 -9.27 -14.03 -2.41
C GLU A 67 -9.24 -12.76 -1.56
N VAL A 68 -9.86 -12.79 -0.37
CA VAL A 68 -9.85 -11.65 0.56
C VAL A 68 -8.43 -11.31 1.01
N ILE A 69 -7.56 -12.32 1.21
CA ILE A 69 -6.16 -12.11 1.57
C ILE A 69 -5.38 -11.53 0.38
N ILE A 70 -5.51 -12.11 -0.82
CA ILE A 70 -4.82 -11.63 -2.03
C ILE A 70 -5.25 -10.19 -2.36
N ARG A 71 -6.53 -9.86 -2.14
CA ARG A 71 -7.02 -8.48 -2.28
C ARG A 71 -6.26 -7.50 -1.38
N GLN A 72 -5.88 -7.89 -0.16
CA GLN A 72 -5.06 -7.04 0.71
C GLN A 72 -3.61 -6.92 0.21
N MET A 73 -3.06 -7.99 -0.40
CA MET A 73 -1.74 -7.97 -1.00
C MET A 73 -1.65 -7.05 -2.24
N LEU A 74 -2.77 -6.85 -2.97
CA LEU A 74 -2.90 -5.99 -4.14
C LEU A 74 -3.54 -4.61 -3.84
N ARG A 75 -3.49 -4.18 -2.58
CA ARG A 75 -4.15 -2.95 -2.13
C ARG A 75 -3.45 -1.68 -2.61
N LYS A 76 -2.13 -1.71 -2.82
CA LYS A 76 -1.33 -0.53 -3.18
C LYS A 76 -1.03 -0.49 -4.69
N VAL A 77 -0.82 0.72 -5.20
CA VAL A 77 -0.34 1.00 -6.55
C VAL A 77 0.89 1.91 -6.46
N LYS A 78 1.82 1.76 -7.40
CA LYS A 78 3.00 2.60 -7.52
C LYS A 78 2.80 3.60 -8.65
N ILE A 79 3.00 4.88 -8.36
CA ILE A 79 2.84 5.96 -9.34
C ILE A 79 3.97 5.89 -10.38
N THR A 80 3.61 5.86 -11.66
CA THR A 80 4.55 5.89 -12.80
C THR A 80 4.59 7.26 -13.47
N ASP A 81 3.47 7.98 -13.50
CA ASP A 81 3.37 9.37 -13.95
C ASP A 81 2.38 10.10 -13.04
N PRO A 82 2.80 11.13 -12.29
CA PRO A 82 1.88 11.87 -11.42
C PRO A 82 0.84 12.71 -12.20
N GLY A 83 1.05 12.99 -13.50
CA GLY A 83 0.14 13.84 -14.27
C GLY A 83 -0.04 15.23 -13.63
N ASP A 84 -1.29 15.67 -13.50
CA ASP A 84 -1.66 16.93 -12.83
C ASP A 84 -2.02 16.73 -11.34
N ALA A 85 -1.64 15.61 -10.74
CA ALA A 85 -1.91 15.30 -9.34
C ALA A 85 -0.76 15.80 -8.44
N ASP A 86 -0.85 17.04 -7.95
CA ASP A 86 0.20 17.67 -7.10
C ASP A 86 0.54 16.88 -5.82
N GLN A 87 -0.38 16.03 -5.36
CA GLN A 87 -0.24 15.21 -4.16
C GLN A 87 0.56 13.91 -4.37
N TYR A 88 0.95 13.59 -5.60
CA TYR A 88 1.67 12.36 -5.93
C TYR A 88 3.05 12.65 -6.51
N LEU A 89 4.04 11.88 -6.05
CA LEU A 89 5.36 11.86 -6.65
C LEU A 89 5.59 10.55 -7.40
N TRP A 90 6.54 10.61 -8.33
CA TRP A 90 6.99 9.42 -9.05
C TRP A 90 7.51 8.37 -8.06
N GLY A 91 7.02 7.13 -8.20
CA GLY A 91 7.44 6.01 -7.37
C GLY A 91 6.72 5.90 -6.03
N ASP A 92 5.85 6.85 -5.68
CA ASP A 92 5.03 6.77 -4.48
C ASP A 92 4.13 5.54 -4.49
N GLN A 93 3.95 4.92 -3.32
CA GLN A 93 3.03 3.81 -3.11
C GLN A 93 1.79 4.29 -2.37
N VAL A 94 0.66 4.32 -3.06
CA VAL A 94 -0.61 4.83 -2.54
C VAL A 94 -1.68 3.76 -2.54
N ASP A 95 -2.71 3.92 -1.71
CA ASP A 95 -3.87 3.01 -1.73
C ASP A 95 -4.61 3.12 -3.06
N ARG A 96 -4.90 1.98 -3.69
CA ARG A 96 -5.57 1.90 -4.99
C ARG A 96 -6.93 2.59 -4.99
N THR A 97 -7.65 2.55 -3.88
CA THR A 97 -8.97 3.17 -3.73
C THR A 97 -8.83 4.69 -3.67
N ASN A 98 -7.87 5.18 -2.89
CA ASN A 98 -7.57 6.61 -2.79
C ASN A 98 -7.07 7.18 -4.12
N PHE A 99 -6.18 6.45 -4.80
CA PHE A 99 -5.71 6.79 -6.14
C PHE A 99 -6.86 6.90 -7.16
N LYS A 100 -7.75 5.91 -7.21
CA LYS A 100 -8.93 5.95 -8.09
C LYS A 100 -9.84 7.14 -7.80
N ARG A 101 -10.05 7.46 -6.52
CA ARG A 101 -10.86 8.61 -6.10
C ARG A 101 -10.22 9.94 -6.51
N ALA A 102 -8.92 10.09 -6.29
CA ALA A 102 -8.18 11.29 -6.66
C ALA A 102 -8.20 11.51 -8.18
N ASN A 103 -7.91 10.47 -8.96
CA ASN A 103 -7.96 10.54 -10.41
C ASN A 103 -9.36 10.87 -10.94
N ALA A 104 -10.41 10.30 -10.34
CA ALA A 104 -11.78 10.64 -10.74
C ALA A 104 -12.09 12.14 -10.55
N ALA A 105 -11.57 12.76 -9.48
CA ALA A 105 -11.73 14.20 -9.25
C ALA A 105 -10.95 15.05 -10.26
N ILE A 106 -9.70 14.66 -10.59
CA ILE A 106 -8.87 15.37 -11.59
C ILE A 106 -9.52 15.31 -12.98
N VAL A 107 -9.99 14.14 -13.39
CA VAL A 107 -10.68 13.96 -14.68
C VAL A 107 -11.96 14.79 -14.73
N ALA A 108 -12.71 14.88 -13.63
CA ALA A 108 -13.90 15.72 -13.55
C ALA A 108 -13.60 17.22 -13.74
N ASN A 109 -12.41 17.66 -13.33
CA ASN A 109 -11.90 19.02 -13.52
C ASN A 109 -11.19 19.22 -14.87
N GLY A 110 -11.13 18.19 -15.73
CA GLY A 110 -10.51 18.26 -17.06
C GLY A 110 -8.99 18.18 -17.08
N GLY A 111 -8.34 17.79 -15.97
CA GLY A 111 -6.89 17.60 -15.88
C GLY A 111 -6.42 16.23 -16.37
N LYS A 112 -5.11 16.07 -16.52
CA LYS A 112 -4.45 14.80 -16.83
C LYS A 112 -4.40 13.91 -15.57
N PRO A 113 -5.04 12.72 -15.56
CA PRO A 113 -4.97 11.81 -14.42
C PRO A 113 -3.55 11.25 -14.24
N ALA A 114 -3.23 10.85 -13.00
CA ALA A 114 -2.00 10.13 -12.72
C ALA A 114 -2.06 8.69 -13.26
N GLU A 115 -0.94 8.16 -13.72
CA GLU A 115 -0.75 6.76 -14.10
C GLU A 115 -0.04 6.00 -12.98
N ALA A 116 -0.47 4.76 -12.76
CA ALA A 116 0.10 3.91 -11.73
C ALA A 116 0.01 2.44 -12.12
N GLU A 117 0.94 1.65 -11.62
CA GLU A 117 0.99 0.20 -11.79
C GLU A 117 0.64 -0.50 -10.47
N PRO A 118 -0.12 -1.61 -10.51
CA PRO A 118 -0.40 -2.39 -9.31
C PRO A 118 0.89 -3.00 -8.76
N VAL A 119 1.01 -3.03 -7.43
CA VAL A 119 2.13 -3.67 -6.74
C VAL A 119 1.62 -4.81 -5.90
N LEU A 120 2.26 -5.98 -6.00
CA LEU A 120 2.02 -7.10 -5.11
C LEU A 120 2.90 -6.95 -3.86
N LEU A 121 2.28 -6.84 -2.70
CA LEU A 121 2.97 -6.80 -1.42
C LEU A 121 2.78 -8.11 -0.65
N GLY A 122 3.86 -8.61 -0.05
CA GLY A 122 3.75 -9.71 0.92
C GLY A 122 2.87 -9.32 2.11
N ILE A 123 2.21 -10.31 2.75
CA ILE A 123 1.22 -10.07 3.82
C ILE A 123 1.82 -9.23 4.97
N THR A 124 3.06 -9.50 5.36
CA THR A 124 3.78 -8.74 6.40
C THR A 124 3.96 -7.28 6.01
N LYS A 125 4.41 -7.02 4.77
CA LYS A 125 4.64 -5.66 4.26
C LYS A 125 3.33 -4.91 4.09
N ALA A 126 2.30 -5.55 3.52
CA ALA A 126 0.97 -4.98 3.38
C ALA A 126 0.33 -4.61 4.74
N SER A 127 0.66 -5.37 5.80
CA SER A 127 0.18 -5.10 7.16
C SER A 127 0.91 -3.94 7.84
N LEU A 128 2.19 -3.72 7.52
CA LEU A 128 2.99 -2.60 8.02
C LEU A 128 2.66 -1.28 7.31
N GLU A 129 2.33 -1.34 6.02
CA GLU A 129 1.95 -0.17 5.20
C GLU A 129 0.44 0.17 5.28
N THR A 130 -0.14 -0.02 6.46
CA THR A 130 -1.50 0.43 6.77
C THR A 130 -1.52 1.92 7.14
N ASP A 131 -2.64 2.59 6.91
CA ASP A 131 -2.74 4.05 7.10
C ASP A 131 -2.72 4.43 8.60
N SER A 132 -3.26 3.57 9.47
CA SER A 132 -3.18 3.74 10.92
C SER A 132 -1.80 3.36 11.48
N PHE A 133 -1.07 4.35 11.97
CA PHE A 133 0.21 4.10 12.63
C PHE A 133 0.04 3.37 13.97
N ILE A 134 -1.10 3.53 14.66
CA ILE A 134 -1.43 2.80 15.89
C ILE A 134 -1.56 1.30 15.58
N SER A 135 -2.29 0.96 14.52
CA SER A 135 -2.42 -0.42 14.04
C SER A 135 -1.09 -0.99 13.57
N ALA A 136 -0.31 -0.22 12.79
CA ALA A 136 0.99 -0.66 12.28
C ALA A 136 1.97 -0.93 13.44
N ALA A 137 2.09 -0.01 14.40
CA ALA A 137 2.95 -0.14 15.57
C ALA A 137 2.57 -1.34 16.44
N SER A 138 1.27 -1.68 16.54
CA SER A 138 0.82 -2.86 17.29
C SER A 138 1.26 -4.19 16.67
N PHE A 139 1.68 -4.21 15.40
CA PHE A 139 2.08 -5.42 14.70
C PHE A 139 3.56 -5.73 14.86
N GLN A 140 4.44 -4.89 14.29
CA GLN A 140 5.91 -5.02 14.33
C GLN A 140 6.56 -3.63 14.17
N ASP A 141 7.88 -3.53 14.33
CA ASP A 141 8.66 -2.30 14.10
C ASP A 141 8.19 -1.06 14.89
N THR A 142 7.69 -1.24 16.11
CA THR A 142 7.10 -0.19 16.97
C THR A 142 7.91 1.12 16.97
N THR A 143 9.22 1.05 17.25
CA THR A 143 10.09 2.22 17.32
C THR A 143 10.14 2.97 16.00
N ARG A 144 10.34 2.26 14.88
CA ARG A 144 10.43 2.88 13.55
C ARG A 144 9.11 3.56 13.16
N VAL A 145 7.98 2.86 13.36
CA VAL A 145 6.65 3.36 13.00
C VAL A 145 6.29 4.61 13.81
N LEU A 146 6.55 4.61 15.12
CA LEU A 146 6.24 5.75 15.98
C LEU A 146 7.16 6.95 15.72
N THR A 147 8.45 6.72 15.46
CA THR A 147 9.36 7.81 15.08
C THR A 147 8.93 8.46 13.77
N GLU A 148 8.62 7.66 12.75
CA GLU A 148 8.14 8.18 11.46
C GLU A 148 6.84 8.98 11.61
N ALA A 149 5.88 8.45 12.39
CA ALA A 149 4.62 9.13 12.65
C ALA A 149 4.82 10.45 13.41
N ALA A 150 5.72 10.49 14.41
CA ALA A 150 6.03 11.69 15.16
C ALA A 150 6.74 12.75 14.30
N THR A 151 7.71 12.35 13.47
CA THR A 151 8.43 13.27 12.58
C THR A 151 7.52 13.86 11.50
N LEU A 152 6.58 13.08 10.98
CA LEU A 152 5.62 13.53 9.95
C LEU A 152 4.37 14.19 10.54
N GLY A 153 4.19 14.17 11.86
CA GLY A 153 2.96 14.65 12.50
C GLY A 153 1.71 13.88 12.05
N LYS A 154 1.82 12.57 11.82
CA LYS A 154 0.69 11.75 11.33
C LYS A 154 -0.46 11.75 12.31
N VAL A 155 -1.67 11.94 11.79
CA VAL A 155 -2.92 11.86 12.55
C VAL A 155 -3.62 10.53 12.23
N ASP A 156 -4.08 9.82 13.25
CA ASP A 156 -4.83 8.58 13.12
C ASP A 156 -6.33 8.85 13.36
N TYR A 157 -7.17 8.45 12.40
CA TYR A 157 -8.60 8.74 12.41
C TYR A 157 -9.47 7.64 13.02
N LEU A 158 -8.88 6.58 13.61
CA LEU A 158 -9.62 5.53 14.32
C LEU A 158 -10.72 4.86 13.45
N THR A 159 -10.42 4.62 12.17
CA THR A 159 -11.37 4.01 11.21
C THR A 159 -11.29 2.48 11.17
N GLY A 160 -10.23 1.89 11.72
CA GLY A 160 -9.97 0.45 11.65
C GLY A 160 -10.28 -0.32 12.94
N PHE A 161 -10.14 -1.65 12.86
CA PHE A 161 -10.48 -2.55 13.98
C PHE A 161 -9.51 -2.44 15.16
N LYS A 162 -8.19 -2.53 14.90
CA LYS A 162 -7.19 -2.61 15.96
C LYS A 162 -7.07 -1.31 16.75
N GLU A 163 -7.10 -0.19 16.04
CA GLU A 163 -7.11 1.19 16.55
C GLU A 163 -8.19 1.33 17.63
N ASN A 164 -9.43 1.02 17.28
CA ASN A 164 -10.57 1.14 18.17
C ASN A 164 -10.50 0.17 19.36
N VAL A 165 -10.02 -1.06 19.14
CA VAL A 165 -9.81 -2.01 20.24
C VAL A 165 -8.76 -1.50 21.23
N ILE A 166 -7.65 -0.94 20.76
CA ILE A 166 -6.58 -0.40 21.60
C ILE A 166 -7.07 0.82 22.40
N MET A 167 -7.88 1.68 21.77
CA MET A 167 -8.47 2.86 22.42
C MET A 167 -9.67 2.53 23.32
N GLY A 168 -10.19 1.30 23.30
CA GLY A 168 -11.36 0.90 24.08
C GLY A 168 -12.70 1.35 23.49
N HIS A 169 -12.73 1.73 22.21
CA HIS A 169 -13.95 2.07 21.48
C HIS A 169 -14.65 0.81 20.93
N LEU A 170 -15.93 0.95 20.59
CA LEU A 170 -16.60 -0.06 19.78
C LEU A 170 -15.88 -0.21 18.44
N ILE A 171 -15.86 -1.42 17.88
CA ILE A 171 -15.27 -1.65 16.56
C ILE A 171 -16.20 -1.22 15.42
N PRO A 172 -15.66 -0.82 14.26
CA PRO A 172 -16.44 -0.46 13.07
C PRO A 172 -17.01 -1.69 12.33
N ALA A 173 -17.49 -2.70 13.05
CA ALA A 173 -18.19 -3.86 12.50
C ALA A 173 -19.23 -4.40 13.49
N GLY A 174 -20.10 -5.28 12.99
CA GLY A 174 -21.15 -5.89 13.80
C GLY A 174 -22.07 -4.83 14.41
N SER A 175 -22.30 -4.92 15.72
CA SER A 175 -23.14 -3.97 16.47
C SER A 175 -22.57 -2.55 16.55
N GLY A 176 -21.25 -2.37 16.38
CA GLY A 176 -20.62 -1.06 16.39
C GLY A 176 -20.65 -0.33 15.03
N PHE A 177 -21.02 -1.02 13.95
CA PHE A 177 -21.04 -0.46 12.60
C PHE A 177 -22.00 0.74 12.44
N PRO A 178 -23.26 0.70 12.94
CA PRO A 178 -24.17 1.84 12.81
C PRO A 178 -23.61 3.12 13.44
N CYS A 179 -22.97 3.01 14.61
CA CYS A 179 -22.32 4.13 15.27
C CYS A 179 -21.21 4.73 14.41
N HIS A 180 -20.34 3.91 13.81
CA HIS A 180 -19.23 4.44 12.99
C HIS A 180 -19.69 5.04 11.66
N ARG A 181 -20.79 4.54 11.09
CA ARG A 181 -21.33 5.05 9.84
C ARG A 181 -22.02 6.42 10.00
N ASP A 182 -22.72 6.58 11.11
CA ASP A 182 -23.58 7.74 11.35
C ASP A 182 -22.90 8.80 12.26
N SER A 183 -21.70 8.54 12.76
CA SER A 183 -20.91 9.49 13.55
C SER A 183 -20.23 10.55 12.68
N GLU A 184 -20.54 11.82 12.95
CA GLU A 184 -19.68 12.95 12.60
C GLU A 184 -18.63 13.08 13.71
N PHE A 185 -17.36 12.83 13.39
CA PHE A 185 -16.29 12.99 14.36
C PHE A 185 -16.01 14.48 14.59
N GLU A 186 -16.42 14.99 15.74
CA GLU A 186 -16.08 16.33 16.19
C GLU A 186 -14.72 16.27 16.91
N PHE A 187 -13.71 16.93 16.34
CA PHE A 187 -12.40 17.06 16.99
C PHE A 187 -12.59 17.87 18.29
N THR A 188 -12.49 17.20 19.44
CA THR A 188 -12.71 17.82 20.76
C THR A 188 -11.47 18.56 21.27
N VAL A 189 -10.36 18.51 20.53
CA VAL A 189 -9.08 19.14 20.87
C VAL A 189 -8.84 20.25 19.85
N GLU A 190 -8.63 21.48 20.34
CA GLU A 190 -8.21 22.60 19.50
C GLU A 190 -6.92 22.21 18.75
N GLU A 191 -6.86 22.50 17.45
CA GLU A 191 -5.64 22.29 16.68
C GLU A 191 -4.48 23.01 17.39
N PRO A 192 -3.37 22.31 17.70
CA PRO A 192 -2.25 22.95 18.35
C PRO A 192 -1.77 24.09 17.46
N GLU A 193 -1.60 25.28 18.06
CA GLU A 193 -1.09 26.45 17.34
C GLU A 193 0.20 26.08 16.59
N PRO A 194 0.36 26.49 15.32
CA PRO A 194 1.53 26.16 14.54
C PRO A 194 2.78 26.61 15.30
N ILE A 195 3.68 25.66 15.55
CA ILE A 195 4.95 25.92 16.22
C ILE A 195 5.75 26.83 15.28
N VAL A 196 5.75 28.13 15.57
CA VAL A 196 6.56 29.09 14.81
C VAL A 196 8.01 28.70 15.02
N ALA A 197 8.70 28.31 13.95
CA ALA A 197 10.12 28.01 14.00
C ALA A 197 10.84 29.24 14.58
N VAL A 198 11.32 29.13 15.82
CA VAL A 198 12.16 30.15 16.43
C VAL A 198 13.40 30.22 15.55
N LYS A 199 13.57 31.31 14.81
CA LYS A 199 14.85 31.61 14.16
C LYS A 199 15.86 31.72 15.28
N GLU A 200 16.71 30.71 15.45
CA GLU A 200 17.94 30.86 16.20
C GLU A 200 18.75 31.94 15.49
N SER A 201 18.73 33.15 16.04
CA SER A 201 19.73 34.16 15.73
C SER A 201 21.05 33.62 16.28
N ILE A 202 21.85 33.02 15.41
CA ILE A 202 23.27 32.81 15.65
C ILE A 202 23.85 34.21 15.86
N ASN A 203 24.19 34.55 17.11
CA ASN A 203 25.04 35.71 17.38
C ASN A 203 26.45 35.33 16.92
N ASP A 204 26.78 35.69 15.68
CA ASP A 204 28.16 35.82 15.24
C ASP A 204 28.77 37.05 15.91
N ASP A 205 29.01 37.00 17.22
CA ASP A 205 30.02 37.87 17.82
C ASP A 205 31.38 37.24 17.50
N GLU A 206 31.87 37.59 16.30
CA GLU A 206 33.23 37.40 15.87
C GLU A 206 34.22 37.85 16.96
N ASP A 207 35.19 36.99 17.23
CA ASP A 207 36.46 37.31 17.87
C ASP A 207 37.13 38.50 17.16
N ALA A 208 36.77 39.72 17.54
CA ALA A 208 37.50 40.92 17.20
C ALA A 208 38.74 40.99 18.08
N ALA A 209 39.82 40.40 17.57
CA ALA A 209 41.18 40.59 18.03
C ALA A 209 41.45 42.04 18.47
N THR A 210 41.98 42.22 19.69
CA THR A 210 42.81 43.39 20.01
C THR A 210 43.81 43.07 21.13
N ALA A 211 45.10 43.08 20.71
CA ALA A 211 46.35 43.36 21.42
C ALA A 211 46.75 42.53 22.65
#